data_AF-A0A7C3ZTK9-F1
#
_entry.id   AF-A0A7C3ZTK9-F1
#
_cell.length_a   1.000
_cell.length_b   1.000
_cell.length_c   1.000
_cell.angle_alpha   90.00
_cell.angle_beta   90.00
_cell.angle_gamma   90.00
#
_symmetry.space_group_name_H-M   'P 1'
#
loop_
_entity.id
_entity.type
_entity.pdbx_description
1 polymer ?
#
loop_
_entity_poly.entity_id
_entity_poly.type
_entity_poly.pdbx_seq_one_letter_code
_entity_poly.pdbx_strand_id
1 'polypeptide(L)'
;NHLNSLTPVRGYIATYYCPADDENYDPSVERMFYTQENGRRIDAIREKIAEWKNDGLIEDHEEAVLLAPLIFQASYCSNTSGVFKGFHRGWGGATKTAWYRIRSRLMLKAPVFWDNGYDNLVLQEDAHSLLDSIEADIAYYDPPYNQHQYGANYHLLNTIALWDKPPVTTPFERWKGGNGKSAIRTDWRYDRRSPYCYRKSATAAFQDLVERTRARFILVSYSTEGILPFEELFDVLSERGRLTVVTKRYKRYRVSSQRPSPKSHSVEFVAIVDTSTPSSRKNVSEMKQKVLVEHINTQT
;
A
#
# COMPACT_ATOMS: atom_id res chain seq x y z
N ASN A 1 -26.59 6.57 -2.25
CA ASN A 1 -26.93 5.82 -1.02
C ASN A 1 -27.35 4.37 -1.23
N HIS A 2 -27.70 3.92 -2.45
CA HIS A 2 -28.17 2.54 -2.71
C HIS A 2 -27.27 1.44 -2.14
N LEU A 3 -25.96 1.46 -2.41
CA LEU A 3 -25.03 0.44 -1.91
C LEU A 3 -25.00 0.34 -0.37
N ASN A 4 -25.20 1.47 0.34
CA ASN A 4 -25.21 1.48 1.81
C ASN A 4 -26.47 0.83 2.41
N SER A 5 -27.58 0.82 1.67
CA SER A 5 -28.88 0.27 2.09
C SER A 5 -29.08 -1.20 1.72
N LEU A 6 -28.13 -1.82 1.02
CA LEU A 6 -28.22 -3.24 0.69
C LEU A 6 -28.33 -4.10 1.95
N THR A 7 -29.18 -5.13 1.86
CA THR A 7 -29.26 -6.18 2.88
C THR A 7 -27.92 -6.92 2.92
N PRO A 8 -27.24 -7.01 4.08
CA PRO A 8 -25.98 -7.74 4.18
C PRO A 8 -26.15 -9.22 3.84
N VAL A 9 -25.19 -9.80 3.12
CA VAL A 9 -25.22 -11.22 2.71
C VAL A 9 -23.98 -11.94 3.20
N ARG A 10 -24.11 -13.21 3.60
CA ARG A 10 -22.94 -14.01 3.98
C ARG A 10 -22.32 -14.61 2.71
N GLY A 11 -21.35 -13.89 2.14
CA GLY A 11 -20.61 -14.30 0.96
C GLY A 11 -19.19 -14.74 1.31
N TYR A 12 -18.24 -14.39 0.45
CA TYR A 12 -16.86 -14.88 0.52
C TYR A 12 -16.08 -14.25 1.70
N ILE A 13 -16.16 -12.93 1.89
CA ILE A 13 -15.45 -12.23 2.99
C ILE A 13 -16.00 -12.63 4.35
N ALA A 14 -17.33 -12.64 4.50
CA ALA A 14 -18.02 -13.05 5.73
C ALA A 14 -17.76 -14.52 6.10
N THR A 15 -17.53 -15.37 5.09
CA THR A 15 -17.27 -16.80 5.33
C THR A 15 -15.82 -17.06 5.73
N TYR A 16 -14.86 -16.44 5.05
CA TYR A 16 -13.47 -16.86 5.14
C TYR A 16 -12.58 -15.98 6.00
N TYR A 17 -12.98 -14.72 6.25
CA TYR A 17 -12.15 -13.69 6.88
C TYR A 17 -12.78 -13.02 8.11
N CYS A 18 -13.97 -13.48 8.50
CA CYS A 18 -14.71 -13.02 9.67
C CYS A 18 -14.95 -14.20 10.62
N PRO A 19 -15.12 -13.95 11.94
CA PRO A 19 -15.61 -14.97 12.85
C PRO A 19 -17.08 -15.29 12.54
N ALA A 20 -17.55 -16.45 13.00
CA ALA A 20 -18.96 -16.82 12.90
C ALA A 20 -19.86 -15.86 13.70
N ASP A 21 -19.38 -15.43 14.87
CA ASP A 21 -20.04 -14.52 15.81
C ASP A 21 -19.05 -13.43 16.29
N ASP A 22 -19.50 -12.18 16.36
CA ASP A 22 -18.65 -11.02 16.67
C ASP A 22 -18.29 -10.87 18.17
N GLU A 23 -19.04 -11.55 19.04
CA GLU A 23 -18.84 -11.54 20.50
C GLU A 23 -18.30 -12.89 21.01
N ASN A 24 -18.69 -14.00 20.37
CA ASN A 24 -18.33 -15.37 20.74
C ASN A 24 -17.42 -16.02 19.68
N TYR A 25 -16.20 -15.49 19.54
CA TYR A 25 -15.22 -15.93 18.55
C TYR A 25 -14.08 -16.77 19.16
N ASP A 26 -13.47 -17.64 18.34
CA ASP A 26 -12.22 -18.34 18.66
C ASP A 26 -11.07 -17.87 17.74
N PRO A 27 -10.16 -16.99 18.21
CA PRO A 27 -9.06 -16.46 17.40
C PRO A 27 -7.97 -17.50 17.11
N SER A 28 -8.11 -18.73 17.62
CA SER A 28 -7.20 -19.85 17.35
C SER A 28 -7.51 -20.58 16.04
N VAL A 29 -8.76 -20.50 15.56
CA VAL A 29 -9.23 -21.18 14.34
C VAL A 29 -10.04 -20.27 13.40
N GLU A 30 -10.53 -19.13 13.89
CA GLU A 30 -11.30 -18.15 13.12
C GLU A 30 -10.48 -16.91 12.78
N ARG A 31 -10.66 -16.43 11.54
CA ARG A 31 -10.03 -15.19 11.09
C ARG A 31 -10.86 -14.02 11.55
N MET A 32 -10.20 -13.01 12.09
CA MET A 32 -10.87 -11.82 12.62
C MET A 32 -10.39 -10.58 11.90
N PHE A 33 -10.38 -10.57 10.56
CA PHE A 33 -9.99 -9.36 9.82
C PHE A 33 -11.10 -8.32 9.83
N TYR A 34 -12.35 -8.77 9.77
CA TYR A 34 -13.55 -7.95 9.83
C TYR A 34 -14.55 -8.56 10.81
N THR A 35 -15.42 -7.71 11.35
CA THR A 35 -16.63 -8.19 12.01
C THR A 35 -17.52 -8.90 11.00
N GLN A 36 -18.37 -9.80 11.48
CA GLN A 36 -19.33 -10.51 10.67
C GLN A 36 -20.35 -9.54 10.04
N GLU A 37 -20.74 -8.49 10.77
CA GLU A 37 -21.52 -7.39 10.20
C GLU A 37 -20.83 -6.76 8.98
N ASN A 38 -19.56 -6.36 9.11
CA ASN A 38 -18.83 -5.67 8.06
C ASN A 38 -18.47 -6.59 6.89
N GLY A 39 -18.09 -7.85 7.15
CA GLY A 39 -17.86 -8.85 6.12
C GLY A 39 -19.08 -9.04 5.22
N ARG A 40 -20.26 -9.15 5.82
CA ARG A 40 -21.52 -9.31 5.06
C ARG A 40 -21.89 -8.08 4.23
N ARG A 41 -21.52 -6.88 4.71
CA ARG A 41 -21.70 -5.63 3.96
C ARG A 41 -20.74 -5.54 2.78
N ILE A 42 -19.47 -5.92 2.98
CA ILE A 42 -18.48 -5.98 1.89
C ILE A 42 -18.98 -6.93 0.81
N ASP A 43 -19.42 -8.13 1.19
CA ASP A 43 -19.97 -9.11 0.25
C ASP A 43 -21.16 -8.55 -0.52
N ALA A 44 -22.18 -8.00 0.17
CA ALA A 44 -23.37 -7.47 -0.48
C ALA A 44 -23.05 -6.35 -1.48
N ILE A 45 -22.16 -5.43 -1.10
CA ILE A 45 -21.75 -4.31 -1.96
C ILE A 45 -20.97 -4.83 -3.17
N ARG A 46 -19.99 -5.74 -2.97
CA ARG A 46 -19.21 -6.24 -4.11
C ARG A 46 -20.01 -7.11 -5.06
N GLU A 47 -20.90 -7.96 -4.56
CA GLU A 47 -21.81 -8.72 -5.42
C GLU A 47 -22.65 -7.77 -6.27
N LYS A 48 -23.18 -6.68 -5.68
CA LYS A 48 -23.97 -5.71 -6.44
C LYS A 48 -23.17 -4.96 -7.51
N ILE A 49 -21.92 -4.57 -7.20
CA ILE A 49 -21.04 -3.94 -8.19
C ILE A 49 -20.69 -4.93 -9.31
N ALA A 50 -20.40 -6.20 -8.99
CA ALA A 50 -20.11 -7.24 -9.98
C ALA A 50 -21.33 -7.55 -10.86
N GLU A 51 -22.54 -7.61 -10.28
CA GLU A 51 -23.80 -7.76 -11.00
C GLU A 51 -23.96 -6.64 -12.04
N TRP A 52 -23.85 -5.38 -11.62
CA TRP A 52 -23.94 -4.23 -12.53
C TRP A 52 -22.90 -4.29 -13.65
N LYS A 53 -21.67 -4.72 -13.35
CA LYS A 53 -20.61 -4.86 -14.34
C LYS A 53 -20.93 -5.96 -15.37
N ASN A 54 -21.35 -7.12 -14.89
CA ASN A 54 -21.69 -8.27 -15.74
C ASN A 54 -22.91 -8.01 -16.62
N ASP A 55 -23.88 -7.24 -16.12
CA ASP A 55 -25.09 -6.86 -16.83
C ASP A 55 -24.85 -5.69 -17.82
N GLY A 56 -23.62 -5.16 -17.90
CA GLY A 56 -23.26 -4.05 -18.77
C GLY A 56 -23.86 -2.71 -18.36
N LEU A 57 -24.25 -2.56 -17.09
CA LEU A 57 -24.85 -1.34 -16.55
C LEU A 57 -23.82 -0.30 -16.11
N ILE A 58 -22.56 -0.71 -15.94
CA ILE A 58 -21.43 0.16 -15.62
C ILE A 58 -20.17 -0.23 -16.41
N GLU A 59 -19.35 0.76 -16.72
CA GLU A 59 -18.05 0.60 -17.35
C GLU A 59 -16.92 0.37 -16.32
N ASP A 60 -15.69 0.10 -16.80
CA ASP A 60 -14.53 -0.17 -15.92
C ASP A 60 -14.21 1.01 -14.99
N HIS A 61 -14.30 2.23 -15.53
CA HIS A 61 -14.02 3.44 -14.76
C HIS A 61 -15.09 3.71 -13.70
N GLU A 62 -16.36 3.43 -14.00
CA GLU A 62 -17.46 3.53 -13.04
C GLU A 62 -17.34 2.46 -11.95
N GLU A 63 -16.97 1.23 -12.30
CA GLU A 63 -16.64 0.19 -11.32
C GLU A 63 -15.51 0.68 -10.39
N ALA A 64 -14.41 1.22 -10.94
CA ALA A 64 -13.30 1.73 -10.14
C ALA A 64 -13.74 2.83 -9.16
N VAL A 65 -14.62 3.75 -9.60
CA VAL A 65 -15.20 4.81 -8.75
C VAL A 65 -16.03 4.24 -7.61
N LEU A 66 -16.75 3.14 -7.82
CA LEU A 66 -17.55 2.47 -6.79
C LEU A 66 -16.69 1.61 -5.85
N LEU A 67 -15.63 1.00 -6.37
CA LEU A 67 -14.69 0.18 -5.60
C LEU A 67 -13.79 1.01 -4.69
N ALA A 68 -13.35 2.20 -5.11
CA ALA A 68 -12.47 3.06 -4.34
C ALA A 68 -12.97 3.33 -2.90
N PRO A 69 -14.21 3.82 -2.66
CA PRO A 69 -14.72 4.03 -1.32
C PRO A 69 -14.93 2.72 -0.55
N LEU A 70 -15.21 1.61 -1.23
CA LEU A 70 -15.35 0.30 -0.60
C LEU A 70 -14.00 -0.21 -0.07
N ILE A 71 -12.95 -0.16 -0.89
CA ILE A 71 -11.59 -0.56 -0.51
C ILE A 71 -11.09 0.32 0.64
N PHE A 72 -11.34 1.63 0.57
CA PHE A 72 -11.01 2.55 1.67
C PHE A 72 -11.69 2.15 2.98
N GLN A 73 -13.01 1.91 2.96
CA GLN A 73 -13.76 1.54 4.15
C GLN A 73 -13.39 0.15 4.66
N ALA A 74 -13.12 -0.80 3.76
CA ALA A 74 -12.59 -2.11 4.12
C ALA A 74 -11.19 -1.98 4.76
N SER A 75 -10.36 -1.02 4.35
CA SER A 75 -9.11 -0.76 5.07
C SER A 75 -9.36 -0.18 6.47
N TYR A 76 -10.24 0.82 6.56
CA TYR A 76 -10.56 1.54 7.79
C TYR A 76 -11.17 0.65 8.89
N CYS A 77 -12.12 -0.21 8.53
CA CYS A 77 -12.80 -1.13 9.46
C CYS A 77 -12.00 -2.41 9.75
N SER A 78 -10.78 -2.56 9.22
CA SER A 78 -9.99 -3.78 9.41
C SER A 78 -9.39 -3.89 10.82
N ASN A 79 -9.42 -5.11 11.37
CA ASN A 79 -8.81 -5.44 12.65
C ASN A 79 -7.32 -5.79 12.51
N THR A 80 -6.54 -4.83 12.01
CA THR A 80 -5.11 -4.98 11.73
C THR A 80 -4.27 -3.81 12.27
N SER A 81 -2.96 -4.00 12.35
CA SER A 81 -1.97 -2.94 12.65
C SER A 81 -1.49 -2.18 11.41
N GLY A 82 -2.28 -2.14 10.33
CA GLY A 82 -1.95 -1.44 9.08
C GLY A 82 -1.53 -2.33 7.91
N VAL A 83 -1.35 -3.64 8.12
CA VAL A 83 -1.14 -4.63 7.05
C VAL A 83 -1.97 -5.88 7.33
N PHE A 84 -2.42 -6.56 6.28
CA PHE A 84 -3.31 -7.71 6.31
C PHE A 84 -2.58 -9.06 6.46
N LYS A 85 -1.29 -9.06 6.82
CA LYS A 85 -0.56 -10.29 7.13
C LYS A 85 -0.92 -10.91 8.48
N GLY A 86 -1.72 -10.21 9.29
CA GLY A 86 -2.29 -10.75 10.51
C GLY A 86 -3.38 -9.85 11.05
N PHE A 87 -4.18 -10.40 11.95
CA PHE A 87 -5.24 -9.71 12.66
C PHE A 87 -5.01 -9.74 14.16
N HIS A 88 -5.56 -8.77 14.88
CA HIS A 88 -5.49 -8.73 16.33
C HIS A 88 -6.28 -9.88 16.97
N ARG A 89 -5.80 -10.40 18.11
CA ARG A 89 -6.57 -11.36 18.92
C ARG A 89 -7.62 -10.59 19.71
N GLY A 90 -8.87 -10.67 19.28
CA GLY A 90 -9.92 -9.76 19.71
C GLY A 90 -9.86 -8.40 19.00
N TRP A 91 -10.96 -7.64 19.06
CA TRP A 91 -11.10 -6.37 18.36
C TRP A 91 -10.18 -5.29 18.92
N GLY A 92 -9.13 -4.94 18.17
CA GLY A 92 -8.08 -4.01 18.60
C GLY A 92 -7.07 -4.61 19.58
N GLY A 93 -7.07 -5.94 19.74
CA GLY A 93 -6.13 -6.66 20.62
C GLY A 93 -6.41 -6.44 22.11
N ALA A 94 -5.41 -6.73 22.94
CA ALA A 94 -5.51 -6.61 24.40
C ALA A 94 -5.84 -5.19 24.88
N THR A 95 -5.39 -4.17 24.15
CA THR A 95 -5.57 -2.75 24.49
C THR A 95 -6.80 -2.12 23.84
N LYS A 96 -7.57 -2.88 23.03
CA LYS A 96 -8.70 -2.38 22.25
C LYS A 96 -8.35 -1.16 21.38
N THR A 97 -7.12 -1.13 20.88
CA THR A 97 -6.61 0.02 20.12
C THR A 97 -7.44 0.22 18.87
N ALA A 98 -7.97 1.45 18.73
CA ALA A 98 -8.82 1.87 17.64
C ALA A 98 -10.01 0.91 17.39
N TRP A 99 -10.53 0.32 18.47
CA TRP A 99 -11.77 -0.46 18.47
C TRP A 99 -12.93 0.28 17.78
N TYR A 100 -13.00 1.61 17.96
CA TYR A 100 -14.04 2.47 17.37
C TYR A 100 -14.15 2.35 15.83
N ARG A 101 -13.02 2.24 15.10
CA ARG A 101 -13.06 2.05 13.63
C ARG A 101 -13.36 0.61 13.25
N ILE A 102 -12.79 -0.36 13.98
CA ILE A 102 -12.92 -1.79 13.71
C ILE A 102 -14.38 -2.24 13.80
N ARG A 103 -15.08 -1.73 14.83
CA ARG A 103 -16.49 -1.99 15.07
C ARG A 103 -17.43 -0.95 14.49
N SER A 104 -16.91 0.07 13.79
CA SER A 104 -17.78 0.99 13.07
C SER A 104 -18.45 0.26 11.91
N ARG A 105 -19.71 0.59 11.67
CA ARG A 105 -20.45 0.09 10.51
C ARG A 105 -19.82 0.62 9.24
N LEU A 106 -19.46 -0.29 8.33
CA LEU A 106 -18.93 0.05 7.02
C LEU A 106 -19.97 0.85 6.22
N MET A 107 -19.64 2.10 5.89
CA MET A 107 -20.49 2.98 5.08
C MET A 107 -19.67 3.70 4.02
N LEU A 108 -20.05 3.52 2.76
CA LEU A 108 -19.44 4.20 1.64
C LEU A 108 -19.75 5.70 1.70
N LYS A 109 -18.73 6.52 1.46
CA LYS A 109 -18.88 7.94 1.17
C LYS A 109 -18.53 8.14 -0.29
N ALA A 110 -19.30 8.97 -1.00
CA ALA A 110 -18.97 9.29 -2.38
C ALA A 110 -17.57 9.93 -2.44
N PRO A 111 -16.71 9.50 -3.37
CA PRO A 111 -15.43 10.16 -3.58
C PRO A 111 -15.66 11.62 -4.03
N VAL A 112 -14.71 12.49 -3.67
CA VAL A 112 -14.71 13.88 -4.12
C VAL A 112 -13.90 13.96 -5.40
N PHE A 113 -14.50 14.48 -6.46
CA PHE A 113 -13.83 14.73 -7.73
C PHE A 113 -13.46 16.20 -7.86
N TRP A 114 -12.30 16.44 -8.44
CA TRP A 114 -11.83 17.76 -8.82
C TRP A 114 -11.58 17.75 -10.31
N ASP A 115 -12.34 18.53 -11.05
CA ASP A 115 -12.16 18.68 -12.49
C ASP A 115 -11.10 19.74 -12.75
N ASN A 116 -10.00 19.32 -13.38
CA ASN A 116 -8.91 20.21 -13.81
C ASN A 116 -9.09 20.70 -15.26
N GLY A 117 -10.13 20.26 -15.97
CA GLY A 117 -10.40 20.58 -17.37
C GLY A 117 -9.55 19.80 -18.38
N TYR A 118 -8.86 18.74 -17.93
CA TYR A 118 -7.99 17.92 -18.77
C TYR A 118 -8.35 16.43 -18.68
N ASP A 119 -7.99 15.69 -19.73
CA ASP A 119 -8.06 14.23 -19.70
C ASP A 119 -7.01 13.67 -18.73
N ASN A 120 -7.45 12.81 -17.82
CA ASN A 120 -6.58 12.19 -16.82
C ASN A 120 -6.45 10.70 -17.12
N LEU A 121 -5.23 10.23 -17.42
CA LEU A 121 -4.95 8.85 -17.77
C LEU A 121 -4.53 8.04 -16.52
N VAL A 122 -5.22 6.92 -16.29
CA VAL A 122 -4.88 5.95 -15.24
C VAL A 122 -4.64 4.59 -15.89
N LEU A 123 -3.47 4.01 -15.63
CA LEU A 123 -3.03 2.73 -16.20
C LEU A 123 -2.72 1.72 -15.09
N GLN A 124 -3.02 0.45 -15.34
CA GLN A 124 -2.72 -0.66 -14.42
C GLN A 124 -1.67 -1.59 -15.03
N GLU A 125 -0.42 -1.13 -15.08
CA GLU A 125 0.71 -1.87 -15.68
C GLU A 125 1.97 -1.80 -14.81
N ASP A 126 3.02 -2.54 -15.21
CA ASP A 126 4.35 -2.35 -14.64
C ASP A 126 4.86 -0.96 -15.08
N ALA A 127 5.27 -0.12 -14.13
CA ALA A 127 5.76 1.22 -14.46
C ALA A 127 6.94 1.18 -15.47
N HIS A 128 7.76 0.12 -15.46
CA HIS A 128 8.87 -0.05 -16.40
C HIS A 128 8.42 -0.32 -17.85
N SER A 129 7.22 -0.85 -18.09
CA SER A 129 6.70 -1.01 -19.46
C SER A 129 6.28 0.33 -20.05
N LEU A 130 5.95 1.31 -19.20
CA LEU A 130 5.40 2.60 -19.61
C LEU A 130 6.46 3.67 -19.89
N LEU A 131 7.70 3.51 -19.40
CA LEU A 131 8.73 4.56 -19.43
C LEU A 131 9.05 5.09 -20.83
N ASP A 132 8.93 4.24 -21.86
CA ASP A 132 9.20 4.63 -23.24
C ASP A 132 8.00 5.25 -23.96
N SER A 133 6.82 5.18 -23.35
CA SER A 133 5.54 5.63 -23.92
C SER A 133 5.02 6.93 -23.31
N ILE A 134 5.58 7.35 -22.18
CA ILE A 134 5.12 8.53 -21.42
C ILE A 134 6.23 9.56 -21.39
N GLU A 135 5.90 10.78 -21.79
CA GLU A 135 6.73 11.97 -21.64
C GLU A 135 5.97 12.99 -20.78
N ALA A 136 6.68 13.67 -19.88
CA ALA A 136 6.07 14.64 -18.97
C ALA A 136 7.04 15.74 -18.56
N ASP A 137 6.52 16.89 -18.13
CA ASP A 137 7.36 17.91 -17.48
C ASP A 137 7.89 17.42 -16.12
N ILE A 138 7.08 16.65 -15.38
CA ILE A 138 7.37 16.18 -14.03
C ILE A 138 6.97 14.71 -13.90
N ALA A 139 7.94 13.88 -13.52
CA ALA A 139 7.70 12.51 -13.06
C ALA A 139 7.90 12.43 -11.54
N TYR A 140 6.90 11.93 -10.81
CA TYR A 140 6.98 11.71 -9.37
C TYR A 140 6.90 10.22 -9.04
N TYR A 141 7.90 9.71 -8.34
CA TYR A 141 8.01 8.32 -7.92
C TYR A 141 8.02 8.18 -6.39
N ASP A 142 7.22 7.22 -5.91
CA ASP A 142 7.14 6.78 -4.52
C ASP A 142 7.37 5.25 -4.47
N PRO A 143 8.59 4.77 -4.76
CA PRO A 143 8.85 3.34 -4.87
C PRO A 143 8.83 2.64 -3.50
N PRO A 144 8.58 1.32 -3.44
CA PRO A 144 8.65 0.57 -2.19
C PRO A 144 9.95 0.78 -1.41
N TYR A 145 9.85 1.30 -0.19
CA TYR A 145 11.01 1.60 0.65
C TYR A 145 11.60 0.39 1.36
N ASN A 146 10.88 -0.72 1.47
CA ASN A 146 11.30 -1.82 2.33
C ASN A 146 10.96 -3.17 1.70
N GLN A 147 11.34 -4.23 2.39
CA GLN A 147 11.13 -5.62 1.96
C GLN A 147 9.66 -6.08 1.96
N HIS A 148 8.71 -5.19 2.27
CA HIS A 148 7.30 -5.53 2.34
C HIS A 148 6.66 -5.57 0.95
N GLN A 149 6.42 -6.79 0.48
CA GLN A 149 5.63 -7.04 -0.72
C GLN A 149 4.17 -6.62 -0.51
N TYR A 150 3.74 -5.57 -1.22
CA TYR A 150 2.39 -5.01 -1.14
C TYR A 150 1.32 -6.02 -1.53
N GLY A 151 1.58 -6.84 -2.56
CA GLY A 151 0.66 -7.91 -2.98
C GLY A 151 0.31 -8.90 -1.85
N ALA A 152 1.27 -9.18 -0.96
CA ALA A 152 1.06 -10.02 0.22
C ALA A 152 0.52 -9.22 1.43
N ASN A 153 1.01 -8.00 1.63
CA ASN A 153 0.64 -7.15 2.76
C ASN A 153 -0.79 -6.63 2.70
N TYR A 154 -1.33 -6.42 1.51
CA TYR A 154 -2.68 -5.90 1.28
C TYR A 154 -3.55 -6.91 0.54
N HIS A 155 -3.26 -8.21 0.71
CA HIS A 155 -3.90 -9.27 -0.05
C HIS A 155 -5.43 -9.27 0.06
N LEU A 156 -5.99 -8.86 1.20
CA LEU A 156 -7.43 -8.76 1.38
C LEU A 156 -8.06 -7.62 0.59
N LEU A 157 -7.38 -6.48 0.50
CA LEU A 157 -7.83 -5.38 -0.36
C LEU A 157 -7.76 -5.80 -1.83
N ASN A 158 -6.72 -6.53 -2.22
CA ASN A 158 -6.63 -7.12 -3.57
C ASN A 158 -7.76 -8.11 -3.83
N THR A 159 -8.08 -8.98 -2.86
CA THR A 159 -9.22 -9.90 -2.95
C THR A 159 -10.56 -9.17 -3.08
N ILE A 160 -10.76 -8.05 -2.39
CA ILE A 160 -11.97 -7.22 -2.54
C ILE A 160 -12.02 -6.55 -3.90
N ALA A 161 -10.90 -6.00 -4.37
CA ALA A 161 -10.83 -5.33 -5.67
C ALA A 161 -11.10 -6.30 -6.83
N LEU A 162 -10.35 -7.40 -6.88
CA LEU A 162 -10.38 -8.38 -7.97
C LEU A 162 -11.62 -9.27 -7.93
N TRP A 163 -12.15 -9.54 -6.73
CA TRP A 163 -13.36 -10.33 -6.49
C TRP A 163 -13.37 -11.72 -7.15
N ASP A 164 -12.19 -12.28 -7.37
CA ASP A 164 -11.92 -13.57 -8.02
C ASP A 164 -12.03 -14.78 -7.07
N LYS A 165 -12.34 -14.52 -5.79
CA LYS A 165 -12.69 -15.51 -4.75
C LYS A 165 -11.74 -16.73 -4.72
N PRO A 166 -10.41 -16.53 -4.53
CA PRO A 166 -9.46 -17.64 -4.55
C PRO A 166 -9.77 -18.67 -3.46
N PRO A 167 -9.43 -19.96 -3.62
CA PRO A 167 -9.74 -20.97 -2.61
C PRO A 167 -9.12 -20.65 -1.24
N VAL A 168 -9.89 -20.78 -0.16
CA VAL A 168 -9.43 -20.57 1.22
C VAL A 168 -9.75 -21.78 2.09
N THR A 169 -8.74 -22.28 2.82
CA THR A 169 -8.91 -23.36 3.79
C THR A 169 -9.58 -22.85 5.08
N THR A 170 -10.60 -23.57 5.54
CA THR A 170 -11.32 -23.36 6.81
C THR A 170 -11.68 -24.67 7.51
N PRO A 171 -11.63 -24.72 8.86
CA PRO A 171 -10.98 -23.75 9.75
C PRO A 171 -9.48 -23.67 9.45
N PHE A 172 -8.80 -22.57 9.81
CA PHE A 172 -7.34 -22.60 9.71
C PHE A 172 -6.80 -23.37 10.91
N GLU A 173 -6.06 -24.43 10.64
CA GLU A 173 -5.32 -25.12 11.69
C GLU A 173 -3.93 -24.49 11.78
N ARG A 174 -3.54 -23.98 12.95
CA ARG A 174 -2.25 -23.30 13.17
C ARG A 174 -1.03 -24.14 12.79
N TRP A 175 -1.19 -25.47 12.69
CA TRP A 175 -0.12 -26.45 12.52
C TRP A 175 -0.30 -27.41 11.34
N LYS A 176 -1.41 -27.36 10.58
CA LYS A 176 -1.56 -28.13 9.33
C LYS A 176 -1.43 -27.21 8.12
N GLY A 177 -0.88 -27.75 7.03
CA GLY A 177 -0.69 -27.02 5.77
C GLY A 177 -1.98 -26.40 5.21
N GLY A 178 -1.82 -25.44 4.31
CA GLY A 178 -2.90 -24.65 3.69
C GLY A 178 -2.48 -23.18 3.52
N ASN A 179 -3.43 -22.27 3.27
CA ASN A 179 -3.12 -20.84 3.03
C ASN A 179 -2.72 -20.09 4.33
N GLY A 180 -2.57 -20.81 5.45
CA GLY A 180 -2.16 -20.30 6.75
C GLY A 180 -3.20 -19.41 7.44
N LYS A 181 -2.80 -18.86 8.59
CA LYS A 181 -3.65 -18.01 9.45
C LYS A 181 -4.30 -16.84 8.70
N SER A 182 -3.57 -16.22 7.78
CA SER A 182 -4.05 -15.02 7.07
C SER A 182 -4.71 -15.32 5.74
N ALA A 183 -4.62 -16.56 5.22
CA ALA A 183 -5.13 -16.92 3.89
C ALA A 183 -4.70 -15.94 2.78
N ILE A 184 -3.38 -15.70 2.72
CA ILE A 184 -2.79 -14.83 1.70
C ILE A 184 -2.92 -15.54 0.35
N ARG A 185 -3.54 -14.88 -0.64
CA ARG A 185 -3.63 -15.36 -2.04
C ARG A 185 -2.23 -15.68 -2.58
N THR A 186 -2.02 -16.76 -3.33
CA THR A 186 -0.66 -17.22 -3.69
C THR A 186 -0.09 -16.50 -4.91
N ASP A 187 -0.95 -15.90 -5.70
CA ASP A 187 -0.68 -15.23 -6.95
C ASP A 187 0.13 -13.95 -6.83
N TRP A 188 0.20 -13.33 -5.64
CA TRP A 188 1.14 -12.22 -5.44
C TRP A 188 2.59 -12.60 -5.72
N ARG A 189 2.95 -13.89 -5.59
CA ARG A 189 4.33 -14.36 -5.77
C ARG A 189 4.81 -14.25 -7.21
N TYR A 190 3.88 -14.31 -8.17
CA TYR A 190 4.18 -14.29 -9.60
C TYR A 190 3.61 -13.05 -10.28
N ASP A 191 2.40 -12.61 -9.96
CA ASP A 191 1.76 -11.46 -10.63
C ASP A 191 2.06 -10.10 -9.99
N ARG A 192 2.36 -10.05 -8.68
CA ARG A 192 2.43 -8.78 -7.91
C ARG A 192 3.69 -8.70 -7.05
N ARG A 193 4.77 -9.26 -7.58
CA ARG A 193 6.08 -9.23 -6.94
C ARG A 193 6.86 -8.02 -7.44
N SER A 194 7.23 -7.14 -6.53
CA SER A 194 8.03 -5.96 -6.90
C SER A 194 9.54 -6.23 -6.77
N PRO A 195 10.36 -5.85 -7.77
CA PRO A 195 11.82 -5.91 -7.68
C PRO A 195 12.39 -4.93 -6.64
N TYR A 196 11.67 -3.85 -6.34
CA TYR A 196 12.06 -2.84 -5.34
C TYR A 196 12.04 -3.36 -3.90
N CYS A 197 11.29 -4.44 -3.64
CA CYS A 197 11.22 -5.04 -2.30
C CYS A 197 12.39 -6.02 -2.01
N TYR A 198 13.40 -6.12 -2.87
CA TYR A 198 14.59 -6.95 -2.64
C TYR A 198 15.86 -6.14 -2.83
N ARG A 199 16.73 -6.14 -1.82
CA ARG A 199 17.99 -5.36 -1.83
C ARG A 199 18.84 -5.63 -3.08
N LYS A 200 18.89 -6.89 -3.51
CA LYS A 200 19.72 -7.30 -4.67
C LYS A 200 19.23 -6.75 -6.00
N SER A 201 17.93 -6.50 -6.16
CA SER A 201 17.34 -6.02 -7.42
C SER A 201 16.87 -4.57 -7.37
N ALA A 202 16.69 -3.99 -6.17
CA ALA A 202 16.15 -2.65 -6.01
C ALA A 202 17.03 -1.58 -6.68
N THR A 203 18.35 -1.66 -6.54
CA THR A 203 19.28 -0.70 -7.17
C THR A 203 19.18 -0.74 -8.68
N ALA A 204 19.24 -1.94 -9.28
CA ALA A 204 19.15 -2.10 -10.73
C ALA A 204 17.80 -1.65 -11.30
N ALA A 205 16.69 -1.98 -10.62
CA ALA A 205 15.36 -1.51 -11.01
C ALA A 205 15.24 0.01 -10.87
N PHE A 206 15.80 0.61 -9.82
CA PHE A 206 15.78 2.06 -9.67
C PHE A 206 16.61 2.77 -10.73
N GLN A 207 17.78 2.21 -11.08
CA GLN A 207 18.62 2.74 -12.14
C GLN A 207 17.91 2.71 -13.50
N ASP A 208 17.33 1.57 -13.89
CA ASP A 208 16.57 1.45 -15.13
C ASP A 208 15.40 2.45 -15.19
N LEU A 209 14.68 2.61 -14.08
CA LEU A 209 13.59 3.58 -13.95
C LEU A 209 14.08 5.00 -14.26
N VAL A 210 15.11 5.46 -13.56
CA VAL A 210 15.64 6.82 -13.65
C VAL A 210 16.27 7.09 -15.02
N GLU A 211 16.98 6.12 -15.59
CA GLU A 211 17.60 6.22 -16.90
C GLU A 211 16.57 6.41 -18.02
N ARG A 212 15.51 5.59 -18.00
CA ARG A 212 14.49 5.57 -19.06
C ARG A 212 13.38 6.60 -18.85
N THR A 213 13.29 7.22 -17.67
CA THR A 213 12.30 8.28 -17.42
C THR A 213 12.53 9.47 -18.36
N ARG A 214 11.49 9.79 -19.16
CA ARG A 214 11.46 10.95 -20.06
C ARG A 214 10.71 12.11 -19.40
N ALA A 215 11.40 12.80 -18.50
CA ALA A 215 10.87 13.98 -17.86
C ALA A 215 11.92 15.08 -17.65
N ARG A 216 11.47 16.34 -17.64
CA ARG A 216 12.33 17.48 -17.29
C ARG A 216 12.69 17.46 -15.80
N PHE A 217 11.72 17.16 -14.95
CA PHE A 217 11.94 16.98 -13.51
C PHE A 217 11.62 15.56 -13.07
N ILE A 218 12.54 14.93 -12.35
CA ILE A 218 12.32 13.62 -11.72
C ILE A 218 12.32 13.82 -10.21
N LEU A 219 11.19 13.53 -9.57
CA LEU A 219 10.99 13.64 -8.14
C LEU A 219 10.89 12.24 -7.56
N VAL A 220 11.68 11.95 -6.52
CA VAL A 220 11.63 10.67 -5.82
C VAL A 220 11.43 10.93 -4.34
N SER A 221 10.27 10.55 -3.83
CA SER A 221 10.05 10.45 -2.39
C SER A 221 10.86 9.26 -1.87
N TYR A 222 11.59 9.44 -0.77
CA TYR A 222 12.35 8.38 -0.14
C TYR A 222 12.66 8.62 1.34
N SER A 223 13.21 7.60 2.00
CA SER A 223 13.60 7.66 3.41
C SER A 223 15.00 7.12 3.61
N THR A 224 15.72 7.69 4.58
CA THR A 224 17.03 7.17 5.04
C THR A 224 16.97 5.74 5.59
N GLU A 225 15.77 5.18 5.80
CA GLU A 225 15.57 3.80 6.25
C GLU A 225 15.22 2.83 5.12
N GLY A 226 15.25 3.31 3.88
CA GLY A 226 14.89 2.50 2.73
C GLY A 226 15.89 1.39 2.45
N ILE A 227 15.44 0.41 1.66
CA ILE A 227 16.22 -0.75 1.27
C ILE A 227 17.38 -0.37 0.35
N LEU A 228 17.18 0.62 -0.52
CA LEU A 228 18.22 1.29 -1.29
C LEU A 228 18.83 2.40 -0.43
N PRO A 229 20.13 2.37 -0.11
CA PRO A 229 20.76 3.48 0.61
C PRO A 229 20.56 4.81 -0.11
N PHE A 230 20.28 5.88 0.63
CA PHE A 230 20.00 7.18 0.01
C PHE A 230 21.22 7.72 -0.75
N GLU A 231 22.43 7.31 -0.34
CA GLU A 231 23.67 7.66 -1.01
C GLU A 231 23.72 7.07 -2.42
N GLU A 232 23.39 5.78 -2.56
CA GLU A 232 23.29 5.08 -3.86
C GLU A 232 22.16 5.68 -4.71
N LEU A 233 21.01 5.98 -4.09
CA LEU A 233 19.89 6.64 -4.74
C LEU A 233 20.30 8.00 -5.34
N PHE A 234 21.08 8.79 -4.60
CA PHE A 234 21.55 10.10 -5.05
C PHE A 234 22.58 9.98 -6.17
N ASP A 235 23.45 8.97 -6.12
CA ASP A 235 24.40 8.72 -7.20
C ASP A 235 23.65 8.43 -8.51
N VAL A 236 22.70 7.49 -8.49
CA VAL A 236 21.86 7.16 -9.67
C VAL A 236 21.08 8.38 -10.18
N LEU A 237 20.42 9.13 -9.30
CA LEU A 237 19.66 10.32 -9.71
C LEU A 237 20.54 11.40 -10.34
N SER A 238 21.76 11.57 -9.82
CA SER A 238 22.68 12.61 -10.29
C SER A 238 23.24 12.35 -11.69
N GLU A 239 23.18 11.11 -12.17
CA GLU A 239 23.56 10.76 -13.54
C GLU A 239 22.62 11.40 -14.57
N ARG A 240 21.37 11.72 -14.17
CA ARG A 240 20.37 12.32 -15.05
C ARG A 240 20.32 13.85 -15.01
N GLY A 241 20.88 14.47 -13.98
CA GLY A 241 20.87 15.92 -13.88
C GLY A 241 21.15 16.46 -12.49
N ARG A 242 21.02 17.78 -12.35
CA ARG A 242 21.32 18.49 -11.10
C ARG A 242 20.35 18.04 -10.00
N LEU A 243 20.92 17.59 -8.88
CA LEU A 243 20.17 17.08 -7.74
C LEU A 243 19.93 18.17 -6.71
N THR A 244 18.70 18.26 -6.23
CA THR A 244 18.33 19.00 -5.01
C THR A 244 17.49 18.10 -4.10
N VAL A 245 17.41 18.43 -2.81
CA VAL A 245 16.64 17.64 -1.85
C VAL A 245 15.86 18.52 -0.90
N VAL A 246 14.59 18.17 -0.69
CA VAL A 246 13.74 18.70 0.39
C VAL A 246 13.61 17.60 1.44
N THR A 247 13.94 17.91 2.69
CA THR A 247 13.96 16.93 3.79
C THR A 247 12.91 17.27 4.84
N LYS A 248 12.41 16.24 5.51
CA LYS A 248 11.56 16.38 6.69
C LYS A 248 11.88 15.27 7.70
N ARG A 249 12.04 15.68 8.95
CA ARG A 249 12.36 14.79 10.05
C ARG A 249 11.10 14.18 10.65
N TYR A 250 11.15 12.86 10.89
CA TYR A 250 10.07 12.14 11.55
C TYR A 250 10.60 11.29 12.71
N LYS A 251 9.81 11.21 13.77
CA LYS A 251 10.06 10.27 14.88
C LYS A 251 9.72 8.88 14.40
N ARG A 252 10.63 7.90 14.58
CA ARG A 252 10.37 6.53 14.13
C ARG A 252 9.12 5.95 14.81
N TYR A 253 8.23 5.38 13.99
CA TYR A 253 7.07 4.65 14.48
C TYR A 253 7.52 3.37 15.20
N ARG A 254 7.02 3.13 16.41
CA ARG A 254 7.38 1.98 17.25
C ARG A 254 6.14 1.18 17.60
N VAL A 255 6.07 -0.07 17.12
CA VAL A 255 4.92 -0.96 17.32
C VAL A 255 4.99 -1.72 18.66
N SER A 256 6.16 -1.79 19.31
CA SER A 256 6.36 -2.45 20.60
C SER A 256 7.18 -1.60 21.57
N SER A 257 6.95 -1.77 22.88
CA SER A 257 7.71 -1.11 23.94
C SER A 257 9.17 -1.62 24.02
N GLN A 258 10.09 -0.66 24.17
CA GLN A 258 11.46 -0.76 24.67
C GLN A 258 12.41 -1.80 24.03
N ARG A 259 12.84 -1.53 22.79
CA ARG A 259 14.26 -1.75 22.43
C ARG A 259 14.90 -0.40 22.13
N PRO A 260 15.94 0.03 22.87
CA PRO A 260 16.71 1.21 22.51
C PRO A 260 17.24 1.02 21.09
N SER A 261 16.77 1.84 20.16
CA SER A 261 17.41 1.97 18.85
C SER A 261 18.28 3.22 18.92
N PRO A 262 19.57 3.14 18.53
CA PRO A 262 20.44 4.31 18.45
C PRO A 262 19.94 5.36 17.45
N LYS A 263 18.97 5.01 16.58
CA LYS A 263 18.32 5.91 15.64
C LYS A 263 16.88 6.18 16.08
N SER A 264 16.65 7.31 16.75
CA SER A 264 15.34 7.72 17.26
C SER A 264 14.44 8.35 16.17
N HIS A 265 15.04 8.79 15.07
CA HIS A 265 14.38 9.51 13.99
C HIS A 265 14.78 8.95 12.62
N SER A 266 13.88 9.09 11.65
CA SER A 266 14.13 8.90 10.23
C SER A 266 14.03 10.25 9.52
N VAL A 267 14.76 10.41 8.42
CA VAL A 267 14.58 11.54 7.51
C VAL A 267 13.83 11.02 6.30
N GLU A 268 12.67 11.59 6.04
CA GLU A 268 11.99 11.47 4.76
C GLU A 268 12.40 12.64 3.89
N PHE A 269 12.49 12.41 2.59
CA PHE A 269 12.92 13.42 1.66
C PHE A 269 12.28 13.25 0.30
N VAL A 270 12.19 14.35 -0.45
CA VAL A 270 11.95 14.32 -1.89
C VAL A 270 13.24 14.78 -2.56
N ALA A 271 13.86 13.86 -3.29
CA ALA A 271 14.96 14.16 -4.19
C ALA A 271 14.39 14.69 -5.50
N ILE A 272 14.95 15.78 -6.01
CA ILE A 272 14.47 16.48 -7.20
C ILE A 272 15.65 16.61 -8.16
N VAL A 273 15.50 16.03 -9.35
CA VAL A 273 16.48 16.11 -10.43
C VAL A 273 15.95 17.03 -11.52
N ASP A 274 16.74 18.04 -11.89
CA ASP A 274 16.55 18.83 -13.11
C ASP A 274 17.41 18.25 -14.23
N THR A 275 16.79 17.59 -15.21
CA THR A 275 17.48 16.89 -16.30
C THR A 275 18.04 17.85 -17.36
N SER A 276 17.67 19.14 -17.31
CA SER A 276 18.20 20.16 -18.22
C SER A 276 19.58 20.69 -17.82
N THR A 277 20.02 20.40 -16.59
CA THR A 277 21.29 20.89 -16.05
C THR A 277 22.16 19.71 -15.61
N PRO A 278 23.45 19.63 -16.01
CA PRO A 278 24.32 18.56 -15.57
C PRO A 278 24.59 18.63 -14.07
N SER A 279 24.75 17.45 -13.44
CA SER A 279 25.21 17.36 -12.06
C SER A 279 26.73 17.55 -11.95
N SER A 280 27.21 17.72 -10.72
CA SER A 280 28.64 17.71 -10.40
C SER A 280 28.88 16.92 -9.13
N ARG A 281 30.08 16.36 -8.97
CA ARG A 281 30.48 15.66 -7.72
C ARG A 281 30.27 16.54 -6.48
N LYS A 282 30.51 17.85 -6.62
CA LYS A 282 30.26 18.83 -5.54
C LYS A 282 28.77 18.89 -5.18
N ASN A 283 27.87 18.98 -6.17
CA ASN A 283 26.43 18.99 -5.95
C ASN A 283 25.95 17.73 -5.21
N VAL A 284 26.38 16.55 -5.65
CA VAL A 284 25.99 15.27 -5.02
C VAL A 284 26.46 15.21 -3.56
N SER A 285 27.73 15.55 -3.31
CA SER A 285 28.30 15.57 -1.96
C SER A 285 27.57 16.56 -1.03
N GLU A 286 27.21 17.74 -1.52
CA GLU A 286 26.42 18.73 -0.77
C GLU A 286 25.03 18.18 -0.40
N MET A 287 24.36 17.50 -1.32
CA MET A 287 23.03 16.93 -1.05
C MET A 287 23.11 15.75 -0.07
N LYS A 288 24.11 14.86 -0.22
CA LYS A 288 24.36 13.80 0.76
C LYS A 288 24.62 14.38 2.15
N GLN A 289 25.46 15.41 2.25
CA GLN A 289 25.74 16.07 3.53
C GLN A 289 24.48 16.71 4.14
N LYS A 290 23.61 17.32 3.32
CA LYS A 290 22.35 17.91 3.80
C LYS A 290 21.45 16.88 4.48
N VAL A 291 21.30 15.69 3.87
CA VAL A 291 20.52 14.59 4.47
C VAL A 291 21.21 14.02 5.72
N LEU A 292 22.54 13.86 5.67
CA LEU A 292 23.33 13.38 6.81
C LEU A 292 23.23 14.31 8.02
N VAL A 293 23.33 15.62 7.84
CA VAL A 293 23.21 16.59 8.94
C VAL A 293 21.83 16.50 9.58
N GLU A 294 20.78 16.42 8.78
CA GLU A 294 19.41 16.25 9.28
C GLU A 294 19.22 14.91 10.02
N HIS A 295 19.95 13.87 9.58
CA HIS A 295 19.96 12.55 10.20
C HIS A 295 20.84 12.47 11.47
N ILE A 296 21.92 13.26 11.58
CA ILE A 296 22.92 13.22 12.67
C ILE A 296 22.59 14.19 13.82
N ASN A 297 21.84 15.28 13.58
CA ASN A 297 21.26 16.16 14.62
C ASN A 297 20.21 15.43 15.51
N THR A 298 20.39 14.12 15.70
CA THR A 298 19.60 13.14 16.40
C THR A 298 20.34 12.54 17.62
N GLN A 299 21.59 12.97 17.90
CA GLN A 299 22.39 12.52 19.05
C GLN A 299 22.58 13.54 20.17
N THR A 300 22.03 14.76 20.04
CA THR A 300 21.90 15.76 21.10
C THR A 300 20.44 16.04 21.40
#